data_AF-A0A2R6NRV5-F1
#
_entry.id   AF-A0A2R6NRV5-F1
#
_cell.length_a   1.000
_cell.length_b   1.000
_cell.length_c   1.000
_cell.angle_alpha   90.00
_cell.angle_beta   90.00
_cell.angle_gamma   90.00
#
_symmetry.space_group_name_H-M   'P 1'
#
loop_
_entity.id
_entity.type
_entity.pdbx_description
1 polymer ?
#
loop_
_entity_poly.entity_id
_entity_poly.type
_entity_poly.pdbx_seq_one_letter_code
_entity_poly.pdbx_strand_id
1 'polypeptide(L)'
;MERHAGALMERHKASLVTPRHAVRGLWNKNGAWKWCAGSGNQLFVCPAEDQVFNGGNSYTELNLQERYAVACHSNVESSHQKKDLPRIVELAKGMIVLVTQNLETDLDLTNGACGVIINIILHKDEPPRPEIGLVHLKYLPALYMGIKVERA
;
A
#
# COMPACT_ATOMS: atom_id res chain seq x y z
N MET A 1 -12.69 40.65 -45.83
CA MET A 1 -13.16 41.24 -44.55
C MET A 1 -14.18 40.26 -43.98
N GLU A 2 -13.76 39.12 -43.43
CA GLU A 2 -13.25 38.90 -42.07
C GLU A 2 -14.26 39.20 -40.94
N ARG A 3 -14.61 38.10 -40.23
CA ARG A 3 -14.98 37.94 -38.82
C ARG A 3 -16.42 38.29 -38.39
N HIS A 4 -17.26 37.24 -38.29
CA HIS A 4 -18.19 37.13 -37.17
C HIS A 4 -17.75 35.99 -36.25
N ALA A 5 -17.73 36.34 -34.96
CA ALA A 5 -17.17 35.64 -33.83
C ALA A 5 -17.80 34.26 -33.61
N GLY A 6 -16.99 33.21 -33.78
CA GLY A 6 -17.25 31.91 -33.18
C GLY A 6 -16.84 31.94 -31.71
N ALA A 7 -17.82 31.77 -30.82
CA ALA A 7 -17.65 31.72 -29.38
C ALA A 7 -16.51 30.77 -28.98
N LEU A 8 -15.49 31.31 -28.30
CA LEU A 8 -14.55 30.51 -27.54
C LEU A 8 -15.36 29.76 -26.47
N MET A 9 -15.45 28.44 -26.60
CA MET A 9 -15.76 27.58 -25.45
C MET A 9 -14.64 27.77 -24.43
N GLU A 10 -14.92 28.58 -23.42
CA GLU A 10 -14.06 28.73 -22.26
C GLU A 10 -14.05 27.39 -21.51
N ARG A 11 -13.00 26.59 -21.74
CA ARG A 11 -12.72 25.41 -20.94
C ARG A 11 -12.42 25.91 -19.53
N HIS A 12 -13.42 25.88 -18.64
CA HIS A 12 -13.20 26.04 -17.22
C HIS A 12 -12.14 25.03 -16.77
N LYS A 13 -10.93 25.51 -16.49
CA LYS A 13 -9.87 24.71 -15.88
C LYS A 13 -10.30 24.43 -14.45
N ALA A 14 -10.92 23.29 -14.21
CA ALA A 14 -11.16 22.79 -12.86
C ALA A 14 -9.80 22.49 -12.21
N SER A 15 -9.38 23.32 -11.26
CA SER A 15 -8.22 23.03 -10.42
C SER A 15 -8.68 22.17 -9.24
N LEU A 16 -8.37 20.88 -9.27
CA LEU A 16 -8.61 20.00 -8.14
C LEU A 16 -7.45 20.17 -7.14
N VAL A 17 -7.70 20.91 -6.06
CA VAL A 17 -6.77 20.99 -4.92
C VAL A 17 -7.06 19.81 -4.01
N THR A 18 -6.23 18.79 -4.11
CA THR A 18 -6.35 17.57 -3.29
C THR A 18 -5.13 17.43 -2.38
N PRO A 19 -5.31 17.08 -1.09
CA PRO A 19 -4.20 16.83 -0.18
C PRO A 19 -3.27 15.76 -0.77
N ARG A 20 -1.97 16.06 -0.86
CA ARG A 20 -0.94 15.20 -1.46
C ARG A 20 -1.04 13.73 -1.00
N HIS A 21 -1.34 13.53 0.28
CA HIS A 21 -1.44 12.21 0.89
C HIS A 21 -2.71 11.45 0.47
N ALA A 22 -3.85 12.15 0.37
CA ALA A 22 -5.11 11.58 -0.10
C ALA A 22 -5.03 11.18 -1.58
N VAL A 23 -4.40 12.02 -2.42
CA VAL A 23 -4.14 11.68 -3.83
C VAL A 23 -3.24 10.46 -3.95
N ARG A 24 -2.15 10.41 -3.18
CA ARG A 24 -1.21 9.30 -3.23
C ARG A 24 -1.88 7.99 -2.82
N GLY A 25 -2.68 7.99 -1.76
CA GLY A 25 -3.46 6.81 -1.35
C GLY A 25 -4.44 6.37 -2.44
N LEU A 26 -5.19 7.31 -3.01
CA LEU A 26 -6.15 7.03 -4.08
C LEU A 26 -5.49 6.55 -5.37
N TRP A 27 -4.33 7.10 -5.72
CA TRP A 27 -3.54 6.68 -6.88
C TRP A 27 -2.93 5.30 -6.68
N ASN A 28 -2.43 4.99 -5.48
CA ASN A 28 -1.92 3.66 -5.16
C ASN A 28 -3.05 2.62 -5.28
N LYS A 29 -4.22 2.92 -4.71
CA LYS A 29 -5.42 2.09 -4.82
C LYS A 29 -5.85 1.90 -6.28
N ASN A 30 -6.11 2.99 -7.00
CA ASN A 30 -6.55 2.90 -8.39
C ASN A 30 -5.48 2.29 -9.31
N GLY A 31 -4.20 2.45 -8.99
CA GLY A 31 -3.08 1.83 -9.70
C GLY A 31 -3.10 0.32 -9.56
N ALA A 32 -3.28 -0.19 -8.34
CA ALA A 32 -3.42 -1.62 -8.08
C ALA A 32 -4.61 -2.23 -8.84
N TRP A 33 -5.76 -1.56 -8.80
CA TRP A 33 -6.97 -2.00 -9.51
C TRP A 33 -6.79 -2.01 -11.02
N LYS A 34 -6.22 -0.93 -11.60
CA LYS A 34 -5.92 -0.84 -13.03
C LYS A 34 -4.93 -1.90 -13.47
N TRP A 35 -3.91 -2.17 -12.66
CA TRP A 35 -2.92 -3.20 -12.93
C TRP A 35 -3.55 -4.59 -12.95
N CYS A 36 -4.36 -4.93 -11.94
CA CYS A 36 -5.10 -6.19 -11.90
C CYS A 36 -6.06 -6.34 -13.09
N ALA A 37 -6.78 -5.28 -13.46
CA ALA A 37 -7.68 -5.29 -14.61
C ALA A 37 -6.94 -5.52 -15.95
N GLY A 38 -5.73 -4.98 -16.11
CA GLY A 38 -4.94 -5.14 -17.33
C GLY A 38 -4.09 -6.41 -17.40
N SER A 39 -3.65 -6.94 -16.25
CA SER A 39 -2.74 -8.10 -16.19
C SER A 39 -3.44 -9.42 -15.87
N GLY A 40 -4.72 -9.38 -15.48
CA GLY A 40 -5.46 -10.56 -15.01
C GLY A 40 -5.01 -11.06 -13.64
N ASN A 41 -4.10 -10.34 -12.97
CA ASN A 41 -3.61 -10.72 -11.65
C ASN A 41 -4.66 -10.47 -10.56
N GLN A 42 -4.67 -11.35 -9.56
CA GLN A 42 -5.48 -11.21 -8.36
C GLN A 42 -5.05 -10.01 -7.51
N LEU A 43 -6.04 -9.30 -6.97
CA LEU A 43 -5.84 -8.22 -6.00
C LEU A 43 -6.05 -8.76 -4.59
N PHE A 44 -5.03 -8.63 -3.76
CA PHE A 44 -5.06 -9.03 -2.35
C PHE A 44 -5.25 -7.82 -1.46
N VAL A 45 -6.18 -7.92 -0.52
CA VAL A 45 -6.43 -6.93 0.53
C VAL A 45 -5.86 -7.50 1.82
N CYS A 46 -4.74 -6.94 2.26
CA CYS A 46 -4.00 -7.38 3.41
C CYS A 46 -4.28 -6.46 4.61
N PRO A 47 -4.81 -6.97 5.74
CA PRO A 47 -4.86 -6.21 6.97
C PRO A 47 -3.45 -6.06 7.57
N ALA A 48 -3.21 -4.97 8.29
CA ALA A 48 -2.04 -4.85 9.15
C ALA A 48 -2.22 -5.69 10.41
N GLU A 49 -1.14 -6.32 10.88
CA GLU A 49 -1.09 -6.99 12.17
C GLU A 49 -0.29 -6.14 13.16
N ASP A 50 -0.86 -5.92 14.34
CA ASP A 50 -0.24 -5.16 15.40
C ASP A 50 0.21 -6.12 16.51
N GLN A 51 1.48 -6.06 16.92
CA GLN A 51 2.06 -6.92 17.95
C GLN A 51 2.89 -6.09 18.93
N VAL A 52 2.94 -6.52 20.20
CA VAL A 52 3.80 -5.92 21.22
C VAL A 52 5.13 -6.66 21.24
N PHE A 53 6.22 -5.89 21.17
CA PHE A 53 7.57 -6.40 21.36
C PHE A 53 7.89 -6.50 22.85
N ASN A 54 8.11 -7.71 23.34
CA ASN A 54 8.37 -7.98 24.76
C ASN A 54 9.86 -8.12 25.10
N GLY A 55 10.76 -7.85 24.15
CA GLY A 55 12.20 -8.06 24.29
C GLY A 55 12.68 -9.41 23.72
N GLY A 56 13.96 -9.46 23.33
CA GLY A 56 14.54 -10.62 22.64
C GLY A 56 13.89 -10.87 21.28
N ASN A 57 13.43 -12.10 21.04
CA ASN A 57 12.65 -12.50 19.84
C ASN A 57 11.18 -12.81 20.17
N SER A 58 10.64 -12.27 21.26
CA SER A 58 9.26 -12.53 21.69
C SER A 58 8.32 -11.41 21.28
N TYR A 59 7.30 -11.79 20.52
CA TYR A 59 6.16 -10.94 20.16
C TYR A 59 4.89 -11.52 20.76
N THR A 60 3.96 -10.66 21.16
CA THR A 60 2.66 -11.10 21.67
C THR A 60 1.55 -10.26 21.06
N GLU A 61 0.39 -10.87 20.86
CA GLU A 61 -0.79 -10.17 20.39
C GLU A 61 -1.24 -9.10 21.39
N LEU A 62 -1.72 -7.98 20.86
CA LEU A 62 -2.31 -6.93 21.68
C LEU A 62 -3.52 -7.45 22.46
N ASN A 63 -3.59 -7.09 23.74
CA ASN A 63 -4.80 -7.24 24.54
C ASN A 63 -5.88 -6.20 24.14
N LEU A 64 -7.10 -6.32 24.67
CA LEU A 64 -8.21 -5.44 24.28
C LEU A 64 -7.93 -3.94 24.57
N GLN A 65 -7.27 -3.64 25.69
CA GLN A 65 -6.93 -2.27 26.07
C GLN A 65 -5.89 -1.67 25.13
N GLU A 66 -4.87 -2.46 24.77
CA GLU A 66 -3.83 -2.05 23.82
C GLU A 66 -4.40 -1.88 22.41
N ARG A 67 -5.27 -2.79 21.96
CA ARG A 67 -6.00 -2.64 20.67
C ARG A 67 -6.82 -1.35 20.66
N TYR A 68 -7.49 -1.03 21.76
CA TYR A 68 -8.25 0.22 21.90
C TYR A 68 -7.32 1.43 21.85
N ALA A 69 -6.19 1.40 22.57
CA ALA A 69 -5.19 2.47 22.55
C ALA A 69 -4.61 2.70 21.15
N VAL A 70 -4.24 1.63 20.42
CA VAL A 70 -3.76 1.72 19.02
C VAL A 70 -4.83 2.33 18.11
N ALA A 71 -6.08 1.88 18.24
CA ALA A 71 -7.19 2.43 17.46
C ALA A 71 -7.43 3.92 17.78
N CYS A 72 -7.43 4.31 19.06
CA CYS A 72 -7.56 5.71 19.47
C CYS A 72 -6.40 6.57 19.00
N HIS A 73 -5.17 6.05 19.03
CA HIS A 73 -3.98 6.76 18.56
C HIS A 73 -4.03 7.04 17.06
N SER A 74 -4.65 6.17 16.26
CA SER A 74 -4.82 6.42 14.82
C SER A 74 -5.69 7.65 14.49
N ASN A 75 -6.58 8.05 15.40
CA ASN A 75 -7.49 9.20 15.21
C ASN A 75 -6.91 10.55 15.66
N VAL A 76 -5.76 10.56 16.36
CA VAL A 76 -5.15 11.79 16.87
C VAL A 76 -4.00 12.18 15.95
N GLU A 77 -4.28 13.10 15.01
CA GLU A 77 -3.33 13.67 14.05
C GLU A 77 -2.13 14.35 14.73
N SER A 78 -1.16 13.57 15.18
CA SER A 78 0.13 14.10 15.65
C SER A 78 1.18 13.93 14.56
N SER A 79 2.03 14.95 14.39
CA SER A 79 3.08 15.02 13.35
C SER A 79 4.04 13.81 13.30
N HIS A 80 4.05 12.96 14.32
CA HIS A 80 4.83 11.72 14.38
C HIS A 80 4.17 10.50 13.71
N GLN A 81 2.86 10.54 13.39
CA GLN A 81 2.13 9.48 12.65
C GLN A 81 2.55 9.31 11.18
N LYS A 82 3.49 10.12 10.68
CA LYS A 82 3.94 10.10 9.27
C LYS A 82 4.61 8.79 8.83
N LYS A 83 4.78 7.81 9.73
CA LYS A 83 5.47 6.53 9.50
C LYS A 83 4.57 5.30 9.63
N ASP A 84 3.31 5.46 10.03
CA ASP A 84 2.43 4.30 10.22
C ASP A 84 1.92 3.80 8.87
N LEU A 85 2.02 2.48 8.68
CA LEU A 85 1.45 1.82 7.51
C LEU A 85 -0.08 1.88 7.59
N PRO A 86 -0.78 1.98 6.45
CA PRO A 86 -2.23 1.95 6.46
C PRO A 86 -2.70 0.59 6.99
N ARG A 87 -3.80 0.60 7.76
CA ARG A 87 -4.38 -0.61 8.37
C ARG A 87 -4.82 -1.67 7.36
N ILE A 88 -5.00 -1.26 6.10
CA ILE A 88 -5.29 -2.12 4.97
C ILE A 88 -4.37 -1.71 3.81
N VAL A 89 -3.68 -2.69 3.23
CA VAL A 89 -2.84 -2.52 2.05
C VAL A 89 -3.37 -3.41 0.93
N GLU A 90 -3.51 -2.83 -0.26
CA GLU A 90 -3.87 -3.58 -1.47
C GLU A 90 -2.58 -3.96 -2.23
N LEU A 91 -2.45 -5.25 -2.57
CA LEU A 91 -1.24 -5.86 -3.11
C LEU A 91 -1.56 -6.74 -4.31
N ALA A 92 -0.70 -6.72 -5.33
CA ALA A 92 -0.78 -7.58 -6.49
C ALA A 92 0.63 -7.88 -7.03
N LYS A 93 0.78 -9.03 -7.69
CA LYS A 93 2.02 -9.37 -8.41
C LYS A 93 2.28 -8.33 -9.50
N GLY A 94 3.52 -7.92 -9.66
CA GLY A 94 3.95 -6.89 -10.62
C GLY A 94 3.84 -5.46 -10.11
N MET A 95 3.30 -5.22 -8.91
CA MET A 95 3.27 -3.88 -8.33
C MET A 95 4.67 -3.41 -7.92
N ILE A 96 4.96 -2.15 -8.22
CA ILE A 96 6.15 -1.45 -7.73
C ILE A 96 5.87 -0.97 -6.29
N VAL A 97 6.77 -1.31 -5.38
CA VAL A 97 6.67 -1.00 -3.94
C VAL A 97 7.92 -0.31 -3.44
N LEU A 98 7.75 0.50 -2.40
CA LEU A 98 8.83 1.20 -1.71
C LEU A 98 8.94 0.65 -0.29
N VAL A 99 10.15 0.28 0.12
CA VAL A 99 10.47 -0.07 1.50
C VAL A 99 10.41 1.21 2.34
N THR A 100 9.64 1.19 3.43
CA THR A 100 9.41 2.38 4.29
C THR A 100 10.17 2.34 5.61
N GLN A 101 10.68 1.16 5.99
CA GLN A 101 11.46 0.93 7.19
C GLN A 101 12.63 0.00 6.86
N ASN A 102 13.78 0.22 7.50
CA ASN A 102 14.94 -0.63 7.28
C ASN A 102 14.64 -2.04 7.78
N LEU A 103 14.68 -3.02 6.88
CA LEU A 103 14.50 -4.43 7.20
C LEU A 103 15.86 -5.10 7.42
N GLU A 104 16.77 -4.93 6.45
CA GLU A 104 18.10 -5.51 6.49
C GLU A 104 19.06 -4.65 5.66
N THR A 105 20.04 -4.05 6.33
CA THR A 105 20.97 -3.10 5.71
C THR A 105 21.94 -3.78 4.74
N ASP A 106 22.28 -5.04 4.99
CA ASP A 106 23.27 -5.79 4.19
C ASP A 106 22.69 -6.33 2.88
N LEU A 107 21.36 -6.34 2.75
CA LEU A 107 20.62 -6.76 1.54
C LEU A 107 20.09 -5.56 0.72
N ASP A 108 20.56 -4.33 1.00
CA ASP A 108 20.04 -3.08 0.44
C ASP A 108 18.51 -2.89 0.62
N LEU A 109 17.90 -3.63 1.56
CA LEU A 109 16.48 -3.52 1.94
C LEU A 109 16.29 -2.40 2.98
N THR A 110 16.68 -1.20 2.57
CA THR A 110 16.62 0.02 3.37
C THR A 110 15.43 0.89 2.98
N ASN A 111 15.05 1.81 3.86
CA ASN A 111 14.02 2.80 3.58
C ASN A 111 14.38 3.59 2.32
N GLY A 112 13.46 3.62 1.36
CA GLY A 112 13.68 4.22 0.04
C GLY A 112 14.04 3.22 -1.05
N ALA A 113 14.37 1.97 -0.70
CA ALA A 113 14.56 0.90 -1.69
C ALA A 113 13.25 0.64 -2.44
N CYS A 114 13.34 0.55 -3.76
CA CYS A 114 12.21 0.31 -4.66
C CYS A 114 12.33 -1.08 -5.27
N GLY A 115 11.22 -1.83 -5.29
CA GLY A 115 11.18 -3.19 -5.80
C GLY A 115 9.87 -3.49 -6.50
N VAL A 116 9.82 -4.65 -7.16
CA VAL A 116 8.62 -5.19 -7.78
C VAL A 116 8.21 -6.46 -7.05
N ILE A 117 6.94 -6.59 -6.68
CA ILE A 117 6.41 -7.84 -6.13
C ILE A 117 6.43 -8.90 -7.23
N ILE A 118 7.34 -9.87 -7.14
CA ILE A 118 7.44 -10.96 -8.12
C ILE A 118 6.53 -12.12 -7.76
N ASN A 119 6.30 -12.35 -6.47
CA ASN A 119 5.44 -13.42 -6.00
C ASN A 119 4.82 -13.10 -4.64
N ILE A 120 3.65 -13.69 -4.39
CA ILE A 120 2.89 -13.58 -3.14
C ILE A 120 2.57 -15.02 -2.73
N ILE A 121 3.06 -15.43 -1.57
CA ILE A 121 2.79 -16.75 -0.99
C ILE A 121 1.82 -16.57 0.17
N LEU A 122 0.69 -17.26 0.10
CA LEU A 122 -0.35 -17.21 1.12
C LEU A 122 0.01 -18.10 2.32
N HIS A 123 -0.49 -17.75 3.49
CA HIS A 123 -0.36 -18.58 4.67
C HIS A 123 -1.09 -19.93 4.46
N LYS A 124 -0.54 -21.02 4.97
CA LYS A 124 -1.06 -22.39 4.79
C LYS A 124 -2.50 -22.59 5.30
N ASP A 125 -2.89 -21.79 6.30
CA ASP A 125 -4.20 -21.86 6.96
C ASP A 125 -5.22 -20.90 6.32
N GLU A 126 -4.87 -20.26 5.20
CA GLU A 126 -5.84 -19.51 4.41
C GLU A 126 -6.78 -20.46 3.67
N PRO A 127 -8.09 -20.15 3.60
CA PRO A 127 -9.03 -20.98 2.88
C PRO A 127 -8.71 -20.98 1.38
N PRO A 128 -9.08 -22.05 0.65
CA PRO A 128 -8.97 -22.08 -0.81
C PRO A 128 -9.69 -20.88 -1.41
N ARG A 129 -9.03 -20.18 -2.34
CA ARG A 129 -9.52 -18.93 -2.90
C ARG A 129 -9.59 -19.01 -4.42
N PRO A 130 -10.49 -18.23 -5.04
CA PRO A 130 -10.58 -18.15 -6.50
C PRO A 130 -9.26 -17.65 -7.07
N GLU A 131 -8.86 -18.12 -8.25
CA GLU A 131 -7.61 -17.70 -8.91
C GLU A 131 -7.67 -16.26 -9.45
N ILE A 132 -8.87 -15.68 -9.56
CA ILE A 132 -9.12 -14.37 -10.14
C ILE A 132 -10.01 -13.54 -9.20
N GLY A 133 -9.75 -12.23 -9.13
CA GLY A 133 -10.63 -11.27 -8.45
C GLY A 133 -10.00 -10.62 -7.22
N LEU A 134 -10.85 -10.16 -6.30
CA LEU A 134 -10.47 -9.51 -5.05
C LEU A 134 -10.47 -10.53 -3.90
N VAL A 135 -9.36 -10.64 -3.18
CA VAL A 135 -9.21 -11.54 -2.04
C VAL A 135 -8.88 -10.77 -0.78
N HIS A 136 -9.68 -10.96 0.28
CA HIS A 136 -9.37 -10.44 1.61
C HIS A 136 -8.60 -11.49 2.39
N LEU A 137 -7.35 -11.16 2.73
CA LEU A 137 -6.46 -12.01 3.51
C LEU A 137 -6.83 -11.95 5.00
N LYS A 138 -6.71 -13.08 5.68
CA LYS A 138 -6.83 -13.17 7.13
C LYS A 138 -5.45 -13.12 7.80
N TYR A 139 -4.44 -13.69 7.15
CA TYR A 139 -3.07 -13.78 7.64
C TYR A 139 -2.13 -13.00 6.72
N LEU A 140 -1.04 -12.45 7.27
CA LEU A 140 -0.02 -11.80 6.45
C LEU A 140 0.59 -12.77 5.42
N PRO A 141 0.69 -12.36 4.15
CA PRO A 141 1.35 -13.15 3.11
C PRO A 141 2.87 -12.96 3.17
N ALA A 142 3.62 -13.96 2.71
CA ALA A 142 5.05 -13.79 2.43
C ALA A 142 5.22 -13.18 1.03
N LEU A 143 5.91 -12.03 0.97
CA LEU A 143 6.15 -11.30 -0.28
C LEU A 143 7.57 -11.54 -0.77
N TYR A 144 7.71 -11.95 -2.02
CA TYR A 144 8.99 -11.96 -2.71
C TYR A 144 9.09 -10.71 -3.55
N MET A 145 10.13 -9.92 -3.31
CA MET A 145 10.40 -8.68 -4.01
C MET A 145 11.66 -8.84 -4.87
N GLY A 146 11.53 -8.53 -6.16
CA GLY A 146 12.69 -8.29 -7.01
C GLY A 146 13.14 -6.86 -6.81
N ILE A 147 14.33 -6.66 -6.24
CA ILE A 147 14.92 -5.34 -6.06
C ILE A 147 15.64 -4.98 -7.36
N LYS A 148 15.37 -3.77 -7.87
CA LYS A 148 16.15 -3.24 -8.99
C LYS A 148 17.35 -2.51 -8.41
N VAL A 149 18.48 -3.21 -8.30
CA VAL A 149 19.74 -2.59 -7.89
C VAL A 149 20.27 -1.78 -9.07
N GLU A 150 20.10 -0.46 -9.04
CA GLU A 150 20.84 0.43 -9.94
C GLU A 150 22.27 0.51 -9.41
N ARG A 151 23.19 -0.20 -10.08
CA ARG A 151 24.63 -0.02 -9.83
C ARG A 151 25.01 1.39 -10.28
N ALA A 152 25.54 2.18 -9.35
CA ALA A 152 26.19 3.45 -9.64
C ALA A 152 27.51 3.24 -10.41
#